data_AF-A0A929WJ55-F1
#
_entry.id   AF-A0A929WJ55-F1
#
_cell.length_a   1.000
_cell.length_b   1.000
_cell.length_c   1.000
_cell.angle_alpha   90.00
_cell.angle_beta   90.00
_cell.angle_gamma   90.00
#
_symmetry.space_group_name_H-M   'P 1'
#
loop_
_entity.id
_entity.type
_entity.pdbx_description
1 polymer ?
#
loop_
_entity_poly.entity_id
_entity_poly.type
_entity_poly.pdbx_seq_one_letter_code
_entity_poly.pdbx_strand_id
1 'polypeptide(L)'
;MSNEKVMMLSTSDKKSYIKMLTDDLPVFRARIGISQEELCMILGISRQTYSAVETGRRQMSWHTFLTLLLYFSYNVKTKTMLEDSRIISGKLAELLNYTRR
;
A
#
# COMPACT_ATOMS: atom_id res chain seq x y z
N MET A 1 17.96 -19.92 23.20
CA MET A 1 17.91 -19.11 21.96
C MET A 1 16.46 -18.74 21.73
N SER A 2 16.09 -17.49 21.95
CA SER A 2 14.72 -17.01 21.83
C SER A 2 14.24 -17.24 20.39
N ASN A 3 13.11 -17.95 20.27
CA ASN A 3 12.41 -18.15 19.02
C ASN A 3 11.76 -16.81 18.64
N GLU A 4 12.54 -15.90 18.05
CA GLU A 4 12.04 -14.61 17.56
C GLU A 4 11.13 -14.87 16.37
N LYS A 5 9.84 -15.05 16.69
CA LYS A 5 8.78 -15.24 15.73
C LYS A 5 8.59 -13.93 14.98
N VAL A 6 8.78 -13.94 13.66
CA VAL A 6 8.33 -12.86 12.78
C VAL A 6 6.88 -12.53 13.17
N MET A 7 6.62 -11.26 13.53
CA MET A 7 5.27 -10.83 13.86
C MET A 7 4.39 -11.04 12.62
N MET A 8 3.53 -12.05 12.66
CA MET A 8 2.60 -12.29 11.57
C MET A 8 1.43 -11.32 11.70
N LEU A 9 1.30 -10.42 10.74
CA LEU A 9 0.04 -9.73 10.51
C LEU A 9 -1.04 -10.76 10.20
N SER A 10 -2.15 -10.69 10.92
CA SER A 10 -3.31 -11.53 10.62
C SER A 10 -3.90 -11.16 9.26
N THR A 11 -4.74 -12.04 8.71
CA THR A 11 -5.50 -11.73 7.49
C THR A 11 -6.39 -10.50 7.68
N SER A 12 -6.94 -10.28 8.88
CA SER A 12 -7.76 -9.09 9.16
C SER A 12 -6.92 -7.82 9.22
N ASP A 13 -5.72 -7.88 9.82
CA ASP A 13 -4.79 -6.76 9.84
C ASP A 13 -4.44 -6.33 8.41
N LYS A 14 -4.07 -7.28 7.54
CA LYS A 14 -3.75 -7.00 6.12
C LYS A 14 -4.93 -6.39 5.38
N LYS A 15 -6.15 -6.89 5.58
CA LYS A 15 -7.37 -6.36 4.96
C LYS A 15 -7.65 -4.92 5.40
N SER A 16 -7.39 -4.57 6.67
CA SER A 16 -7.55 -3.22 7.19
C SER A 16 -6.62 -2.23 6.49
N TYR A 17 -5.32 -2.55 6.40
CA TYR A 17 -4.36 -1.69 5.71
C TYR A 17 -4.65 -1.55 4.21
N ILE A 18 -5.03 -2.66 3.56
CA ILE A 18 -5.48 -2.64 2.17
C ILE A 18 -6.65 -1.68 2.00
N LYS A 19 -7.67 -1.76 2.87
CA LYS A 19 -8.84 -0.90 2.78
C LYS A 19 -8.47 0.58 2.93
N MET A 20 -7.68 0.92 3.96
CA MET A 20 -7.22 2.29 4.19
C MET A 20 -6.55 2.88 2.96
N LEU A 21 -5.59 2.17 2.35
CA LEU A 21 -4.91 2.67 1.15
C LEU A 21 -5.84 2.70 -0.08
N THR A 22 -6.74 1.71 -0.22
CA THR A 22 -7.68 1.64 -1.36
C THR A 22 -8.57 2.87 -1.40
N ASP A 23 -9.11 3.28 -0.24
CA ASP A 23 -10.02 4.43 -0.13
C ASP A 23 -9.32 5.74 -0.55
N ASP A 24 -8.00 5.85 -0.36
CA ASP A 24 -7.22 7.04 -0.70
C ASP A 24 -6.62 7.02 -2.13
N LEU A 25 -6.66 5.89 -2.85
CA LEU A 25 -6.00 5.74 -4.16
C LEU A 25 -6.32 6.86 -5.16
N PRO A 26 -7.59 7.27 -5.36
CA PRO A 26 -7.91 8.36 -6.29
C PRO A 26 -7.24 9.67 -5.90
N VAL A 27 -7.12 9.94 -4.59
CA VAL A 27 -6.52 11.16 -4.05
C VAL A 27 -5.00 11.14 -4.26
N PHE A 28 -4.34 10.03 -3.92
CA PHE A 28 -2.92 9.84 -4.17
C PHE A 28 -2.59 9.99 -5.66
N ARG A 29 -3.40 9.38 -6.54
CA ARG A 29 -3.22 9.47 -7.98
C ARG A 29 -3.40 10.89 -8.51
N ALA A 30 -4.46 11.58 -8.09
CA ALA A 30 -4.72 12.97 -8.46
C ALA A 30 -3.60 13.92 -7.97
N ARG A 31 -3.06 13.67 -6.77
CA ARG A 31 -1.95 14.44 -6.19
C ARG A 31 -0.67 14.36 -7.03
N ILE A 32 -0.37 13.19 -7.60
CA ILE A 32 0.78 13.03 -8.50
C ILE A 32 0.48 13.63 -9.87
N GLY A 33 -0.77 13.48 -10.33
CA GLY A 33 -1.25 13.92 -11.64
C GLY A 33 -1.10 12.86 -12.72
N ILE A 34 -1.16 11.57 -12.36
CA ILE A 34 -1.02 10.44 -13.30
C ILE A 34 -2.36 9.78 -13.63
N SER A 35 -2.44 9.20 -14.82
CA SER A 35 -3.54 8.35 -15.24
C SER A 35 -3.48 6.96 -14.58
N GLN A 36 -4.60 6.22 -14.63
CA GLN A 36 -4.58 4.80 -14.23
C GLN A 36 -3.61 3.98 -15.08
N GLU A 37 -3.50 4.29 -16.37
CA GLU A 37 -2.62 3.58 -17.31
C GLU A 37 -1.14 3.74 -16.93
N GLU A 38 -0.70 4.98 -16.69
CA GLU A 38 0.68 5.26 -16.27
C GLU A 38 1.04 4.59 -14.96
N LEU A 39 0.13 4.63 -13.98
CA LEU A 39 0.34 3.93 -12.72
C LEU A 39 0.41 2.41 -12.93
N CYS A 40 -0.42 1.84 -13.81
CA CYS A 40 -0.37 0.41 -14.13
C CYS A 40 0.96 -0.02 -14.76
N MET A 41 1.55 0.80 -15.64
CA MET A 41 2.88 0.54 -16.20
C MET A 41 3.96 0.49 -15.11
N ILE A 42 3.86 1.36 -14.09
CA ILE A 42 4.79 1.37 -12.95
C ILE A 42 4.58 0.15 -12.05
N LEU A 43 3.32 -0.23 -11.79
CA LEU A 43 2.98 -1.32 -10.89
C LEU A 43 3.12 -2.72 -11.53
N GLY A 44 3.17 -2.81 -12.86
CA GLY A 44 3.22 -4.08 -13.59
C GLY A 44 1.90 -4.86 -13.53
N ILE A 45 0.75 -4.17 -13.48
CA ILE A 45 -0.59 -4.79 -13.48
C ILE A 45 -1.45 -4.23 -14.62
N SER A 46 -2.50 -4.95 -15.00
CA SER A 46 -3.41 -4.44 -16.05
C SER A 46 -4.26 -3.27 -15.55
N ARG A 47 -4.59 -2.34 -16.45
CA ARG A 47 -5.51 -1.22 -16.17
C ARG A 47 -6.86 -1.69 -15.65
N GLN A 48 -7.41 -2.79 -16.16
CA GLN A 48 -8.67 -3.36 -15.69
C GLN A 48 -8.56 -3.80 -14.23
N THR A 49 -7.42 -4.40 -13.85
CA THR A 49 -7.15 -4.81 -12.46
C THR A 49 -7.09 -3.60 -11.55
N TYR A 50 -6.31 -2.58 -11.90
CA TYR A 50 -6.21 -1.36 -11.10
C TYR A 50 -7.55 -0.61 -11.01
N SER A 51 -8.27 -0.49 -12.13
CA SER A 51 -9.58 0.17 -12.16
C SER A 51 -10.57 -0.52 -11.22
N ALA A 52 -10.62 -1.86 -11.21
CA ALA A 52 -11.47 -2.60 -10.28
C ALA A 52 -11.07 -2.41 -8.81
N VAL A 53 -9.77 -2.22 -8.55
CA VAL A 53 -9.23 -1.91 -7.21
C VAL A 53 -9.59 -0.49 -6.78
N GLU A 54 -9.25 0.53 -7.58
CA GLU A 54 -9.49 1.95 -7.26
C GLU A 54 -10.98 2.26 -7.09
N THR A 55 -11.86 1.51 -7.76
CA THR A 55 -13.32 1.65 -7.62
C THR A 55 -13.92 0.79 -6.51
N GLY A 56 -13.10 0.04 -5.75
CA GLY A 56 -13.55 -0.84 -4.67
C GLY A 56 -14.29 -2.11 -5.12
N ARG A 57 -14.45 -2.34 -6.43
CA ARG A 57 -15.08 -3.56 -6.98
C ARG A 57 -14.29 -4.83 -6.69
N ARG A 58 -12.97 -4.71 -6.51
CA ARG A 58 -12.07 -5.82 -6.21
C ARG A 58 -11.08 -5.40 -5.13
N GLN A 59 -10.89 -6.24 -4.12
CA GLN A 59 -9.79 -6.08 -3.17
C GLN A 59 -8.44 -6.37 -3.84
N MET A 60 -7.46 -5.50 -3.65
CA MET A 60 -6.09 -5.73 -4.15
C MET A 60 -5.37 -6.85 -3.37
N SER A 61 -4.32 -7.41 -3.96
CA SER A 61 -3.43 -8.33 -3.26
C SER A 61 -2.54 -7.60 -2.26
N TRP A 62 -1.98 -8.33 -1.29
CA TRP A 62 -0.97 -7.77 -0.37
C TRP A 62 0.29 -7.28 -1.10
N HIS A 63 0.70 -7.97 -2.18
CA HIS A 63 1.83 -7.54 -3.00
C HIS A 63 1.55 -6.20 -3.67
N THR A 64 0.37 -6.05 -4.28
CA THR A 64 -0.07 -4.78 -4.89
C THR A 64 -0.11 -3.64 -3.86
N PHE A 65 -0.61 -3.92 -2.65
CA PHE A 65 -0.58 -2.97 -1.54
C PHE A 65 0.85 -2.51 -1.23
N LEU A 66 1.80 -3.43 -1.06
CA LEU A 66 3.20 -3.08 -0.76
C LEU A 66 3.86 -2.30 -1.90
N THR A 67 3.59 -2.65 -3.17
CA THR A 67 4.12 -1.91 -4.32
C THR A 67 3.58 -0.48 -4.37
N LEU A 68 2.28 -0.29 -4.13
CA LEU A 68 1.66 1.03 -4.03
C LEU A 68 2.22 1.84 -2.86
N LEU A 69 2.38 1.20 -1.71
CA LEU A 69 2.95 1.81 -0.50
C LEU A 69 4.39 2.29 -0.76
N LEU A 70 5.21 1.47 -1.41
CA LEU A 70 6.56 1.84 -1.82
C LEU A 70 6.55 3.03 -2.80
N TYR A 71 5.73 2.94 -3.83
CA TYR A 71 5.65 4.00 -4.84
C TYR A 71 5.25 5.35 -4.22
N PHE A 72 4.21 5.37 -3.37
CA PHE A 72 3.74 6.61 -2.74
C PHE A 72 4.67 7.14 -1.66
N SER A 73 5.39 6.28 -0.94
CA SER A 73 6.36 6.71 0.09
C SER A 73 7.61 7.36 -0.49
N TYR A 74 8.00 7.00 -1.71
CA TYR A 74 9.16 7.60 -2.40
C TYR A 74 8.80 8.74 -3.34
N ASN A 75 7.52 8.93 -3.68
CA ASN A 75 7.09 10.07 -4.50
C ASN A 75 6.99 11.34 -3.65
N VAL A 76 7.72 12.38 -4.05
CA VAL A 76 7.83 13.67 -3.31
C VAL A 76 6.47 14.32 -3.05
N LYS A 77 5.48 14.15 -3.94
CA LYS A 77 4.16 14.79 -3.81
C LYS A 77 3.22 14.05 -2.84
N THR A 78 3.46 12.76 -2.59
CA THR A 78 2.57 11.89 -1.80
C THR A 78 3.21 11.37 -0.53
N LYS A 79 4.53 11.47 -0.37
CA LYS A 79 5.23 11.02 0.83
C LYS A 79 4.64 11.63 2.10
N THR A 80 4.47 12.95 2.14
CA THR A 80 3.87 13.64 3.29
C THR A 80 2.43 13.22 3.53
N MET A 81 1.64 13.04 2.47
CA MET A 81 0.26 12.57 2.57
C MET A 81 0.16 11.15 3.14
N LEU A 82 1.13 10.28 2.83
CA LEU A 82 1.21 8.93 3.39
C LEU A 82 1.67 8.93 4.85
N GLU A 83 2.54 9.86 5.24
CA GLU A 83 2.93 10.08 6.63
C GLU A 83 1.72 10.56 7.46
N ASP A 84 0.95 11.50 6.93
CA ASP A 84 -0.24 12.06 7.57
C ASP A 84 -1.38 11.05 7.70
N SER A 85 -1.54 10.13 6.75
CA SER A 85 -2.57 9.08 6.79
C SER A 85 -2.32 8.03 7.88
N ARG A 86 -1.12 8.00 8.47
CA ARG A 86 -0.68 7.01 9.48
C ARG A 86 -0.85 5.56 9.03
N ILE A 87 -0.91 5.29 7.73
CA ILE A 87 -1.00 3.92 7.18
C ILE A 87 0.21 3.09 7.65
N ILE A 88 1.41 3.69 7.61
CA ILE A 88 2.65 3.08 8.09
C ILE A 88 2.77 3.34 9.60
N SER A 89 1.98 2.62 10.41
CA SER A 89 2.03 2.71 11.87
C SER A 89 1.77 1.37 12.55
N GLY A 90 2.04 1.30 13.86
CA GLY A 90 1.81 0.13 14.70
C GLY A 90 2.42 -1.15 14.11
N LYS A 91 1.59 -2.20 14.00
CA LYS A 91 2.05 -3.52 13.53
C LYS A 91 2.64 -3.51 12.12
N LEU A 92 2.20 -2.61 11.23
CA LEU A 92 2.78 -2.52 9.89
C LEU A 92 4.18 -1.94 9.93
N ALA A 93 4.40 -0.89 10.74
CA ALA A 93 5.73 -0.32 10.93
C ALA A 93 6.68 -1.35 11.56
N GLU A 94 6.22 -2.12 12.56
CA GLU A 94 7.01 -3.22 13.14
C GLU A 94 7.37 -4.29 12.10
N LEU A 95 6.42 -4.69 11.26
CA LEU A 95 6.66 -5.64 10.17
C LEU A 95 7.71 -5.12 9.17
N LEU A 96 7.58 -3.88 8.71
CA LEU A 96 8.45 -3.30 7.68
C LEU A 96 9.87 -3.04 8.20
N ASN A 97 10.03 -2.80 9.51
CA ASN A 97 11.33 -2.62 10.15
C ASN A 97 11.90 -3.93 10.74
N TYR A 98 11.27 -5.08 10.46
CA TYR A 98 11.76 -6.36 10.96
C TYR A 98 13.20 -6.60 10.50
N THR A 99 14.09 -6.75 11.47
CA THR A 99 15.51 -7.03 11.26
C THR A 99 15.89 -8.26 12.07
N ARG A 100 16.51 -9.25 11.44
CA ARG A 100 17.11 -10.37 12.16
C ARG A 100 18.50 -9.92 12.62
N ARG A 101 18.75 -9.93 13.93
CA ARG A 101 20.10 -9.70 14.49
C ARG A 101 21.00 -10.91 14.23
#